data_AF-A0A968INS2-F1
#
_entry.id   AF-A0A968INS2-F1
#
_cell.length_a   1.000
_cell.length_b   1.000
_cell.length_c   1.000
_cell.angle_alpha   90.00
_cell.angle_beta   90.00
_cell.angle_gamma   90.00
#
_symmetry.space_group_name_H-M   'P 1'
#
loop_
_entity.id
_entity.type
_entity.pdbx_description
1 polymer ?
#
loop_
_entity_poly.entity_id
_entity_poly.type
_entity_poly.pdbx_seq_one_letter_code
_entity_poly.pdbx_strand_id
1 'polypeptide(L)'
;MLPSNSCPDSTVSTPRLQLSPTIAYYIRKLLHLHLGHLRSVVIPGAALLADDFSNLDQVIVSLYLETQEINSIVHQLEQLTLSHEAISAQGARYLPEAKKIEEKIILAIGLQTSAHFPSWHDFDRRR
;
A
#
# COMPACT_ATOMS: atom_id res chain seq x y z
N MET A 1 -11.69 -37.64 -37.89
CA MET A 1 -11.00 -36.36 -38.16
C MET A 1 -11.33 -35.41 -37.02
N LEU A 2 -10.33 -35.09 -36.18
CA LEU A 2 -10.32 -33.95 -35.24
C LEU A 2 -9.94 -32.67 -36.02
N PRO A 3 -9.95 -31.47 -35.42
CA PRO A 3 -10.85 -30.88 -34.42
C PRO A 3 -11.43 -29.54 -34.92
N SER A 4 -12.38 -28.92 -34.21
CA SER A 4 -12.76 -27.52 -34.48
C SER A 4 -12.72 -26.71 -33.19
N ASN A 5 -11.66 -25.90 -33.14
CA ASN A 5 -11.56 -24.55 -32.62
C ASN A 5 -12.05 -24.29 -31.19
N SER A 6 -11.05 -24.32 -30.31
CA SER A 6 -10.78 -23.37 -29.24
C SER A 6 -11.58 -22.05 -29.34
N CYS A 7 -12.47 -21.83 -28.38
CA CYS A 7 -12.75 -20.49 -27.89
C CYS A 7 -11.93 -20.31 -26.60
N PRO A 8 -10.89 -19.45 -26.58
CA PRO A 8 -10.47 -18.87 -25.32
C PRO A 8 -11.56 -17.88 -24.91
N ASP A 9 -12.45 -18.31 -24.03
CA ASP A 9 -13.31 -17.39 -23.29
C ASP A 9 -12.37 -16.41 -22.58
N SER A 10 -12.33 -15.21 -23.15
CA SER A 10 -11.40 -14.19 -22.74
C SER A 10 -11.96 -13.61 -21.46
N THR A 11 -11.47 -14.09 -20.32
CA THR A 11 -11.59 -13.40 -19.03
C THR A 11 -10.82 -12.08 -19.14
N VAL A 12 -11.34 -11.13 -19.91
CA VAL A 12 -10.90 -9.75 -19.93
C VAL A 12 -11.50 -9.09 -18.69
N SER A 13 -10.98 -9.47 -17.53
CA SER A 13 -11.09 -8.64 -16.34
C SER A 13 -9.90 -7.69 -16.37
N THR A 14 -9.97 -6.66 -17.21
CA THR A 14 -8.97 -5.58 -17.17
C THR A 14 -9.13 -4.88 -15.81
N PRO A 15 -8.04 -4.70 -15.06
CA PRO A 15 -8.02 -4.97 -13.63
C PRO A 15 -8.22 -3.71 -12.79
N ARG A 16 -8.52 -3.91 -11.50
CA ARG A 16 -8.91 -2.86 -10.55
C ARG A 16 -7.79 -1.83 -10.33
N LEU A 17 -8.02 -0.63 -10.87
CA LEU A 17 -7.18 0.57 -10.71
C LEU A 17 -7.28 1.24 -9.33
N GLN A 18 -8.01 0.64 -8.39
CA GLN A 18 -8.34 1.27 -7.12
C GLN A 18 -8.16 0.29 -5.98
N LEU A 19 -7.65 0.81 -4.87
CA LEU A 19 -7.60 0.09 -3.61
C LEU A 19 -9.02 -0.17 -3.11
N SER A 20 -9.26 -1.32 -2.50
CA SER A 20 -10.50 -1.51 -1.76
C SER A 20 -10.62 -0.48 -0.62
N PRO A 21 -11.84 0.00 -0.29
CA PRO A 21 -12.03 1.06 0.71
C PRO A 21 -11.43 0.72 2.08
N THR A 22 -11.48 -0.57 2.47
CA THR A 22 -10.89 -1.08 3.72
C THR A 22 -9.37 -0.94 3.72
N ILE A 23 -8.72 -1.34 2.62
CA ILE A 23 -7.25 -1.26 2.50
C ILE A 23 -6.82 0.19 2.42
N ALA A 24 -7.52 1.02 1.64
CA ALA A 24 -7.24 2.44 1.58
C ALA A 24 -7.41 3.12 2.95
N TYR A 25 -8.44 2.76 3.73
CA TYR A 25 -8.59 3.22 5.10
C TYR A 25 -7.43 2.79 5.99
N TYR A 26 -7.01 1.53 5.89
CA TYR A 26 -5.92 0.99 6.67
C TYR A 26 -4.59 1.70 6.38
N ILE A 27 -4.24 1.87 5.10
CA ILE A 27 -3.03 2.58 4.69
C ILE A 27 -3.07 4.03 5.17
N ARG A 28 -4.22 4.73 5.04
CA ARG A 28 -4.39 6.08 5.59
C ARG A 28 -4.15 6.12 7.10
N LYS A 29 -4.71 5.17 7.84
CA LYS A 29 -4.49 5.05 9.28
C LYS A 29 -3.01 4.86 9.60
N LEU A 30 -2.33 3.97 8.86
CA LEU A 30 -0.90 3.71 9.01
C LEU A 30 -0.08 4.97 8.74
N LEU A 31 -0.34 5.67 7.64
CA LEU A 31 0.32 6.93 7.32
C LEU A 31 0.10 8.01 8.38
N HIS A 32 -1.12 8.11 8.91
CA HIS A 32 -1.45 9.08 9.95
C HIS A 32 -0.61 8.90 11.22
N LEU A 33 -0.24 7.65 11.55
CA LEU A 33 0.65 7.34 12.67
C LEU A 33 2.08 7.85 12.46
N HIS A 34 2.50 8.02 11.21
CA HIS A 34 3.86 8.42 10.85
C HIS A 34 3.96 9.83 10.27
N LEU A 35 2.88 10.63 10.24
CA LEU A 35 2.87 11.97 9.64
C LEU A 35 3.99 12.91 10.12
N GLY A 36 4.47 12.76 11.36
CA GLY A 36 5.59 13.55 11.88
C GLY A 36 6.99 13.08 11.42
N HIS A 37 7.09 11.91 10.81
CA HIS A 37 8.35 11.20 10.51
C HIS A 37 8.49 10.77 9.04
N LEU A 38 7.42 10.88 8.25
CA LEU A 38 7.43 10.61 6.82
C LEU A 38 8.10 11.78 6.07
N ARG A 39 9.07 11.45 5.22
CA ARG A 39 9.62 12.36 4.21
C ARG A 39 9.24 11.83 2.83
N SER A 40 8.74 12.69 1.96
CA SER A 40 8.60 12.33 0.55
C SER A 40 9.98 12.08 -0.04
N VAL A 41 10.15 10.96 -0.75
CA VAL A 41 11.43 10.57 -1.36
C VAL A 41 11.33 10.35 -2.86
N VAL A 42 10.14 10.51 -3.43
CA VAL A 42 9.98 10.44 -4.88
C VAL A 42 10.33 11.79 -5.50
N ILE A 43 11.38 11.73 -6.32
CA ILE A 43 11.74 12.51 -7.52
C ILE A 43 11.39 14.01 -7.48
N PRO A 44 12.35 14.94 -7.72
CA PRO A 44 12.04 16.38 -7.81
C PRO A 44 10.93 16.62 -8.84
N GLY A 45 9.70 16.85 -8.37
CA GLY A 45 8.49 16.91 -9.17
C GLY A 45 7.24 16.28 -8.52
N ALA A 46 7.40 15.31 -7.62
CA ALA A 46 6.28 14.69 -6.87
C ALA A 46 6.13 15.35 -5.48
N ALA A 47 5.64 16.58 -5.47
CA ALA A 47 5.30 17.30 -4.24
C ALA A 47 4.01 16.75 -3.64
N LEU A 48 4.08 15.61 -2.93
CA LEU A 48 2.95 15.06 -2.19
C LEU A 48 2.69 15.93 -0.95
N LEU A 49 1.61 16.73 -1.00
CA LEU A 49 1.08 17.49 0.12
C LEU A 49 0.23 16.58 1.01
N ALA A 50 0.08 16.92 2.29
CA ALA A 50 -0.69 16.15 3.26
C ALA A 50 -2.16 15.88 2.85
N ASP A 51 -2.69 16.68 1.92
CA ASP A 51 -4.02 16.51 1.34
C ASP A 51 -4.10 15.32 0.36
N ASP A 52 -2.98 14.95 -0.28
CA ASP A 52 -2.92 13.87 -1.27
C ASP A 52 -3.12 12.49 -0.63
N PHE A 53 -2.80 12.33 0.66
CA PHE A 53 -3.06 11.06 1.39
C PHE A 53 -4.55 10.80 1.64
N SER A 54 -5.40 11.81 1.48
CA SER A 54 -6.85 11.61 1.51
C SER A 54 -7.32 10.77 0.30
N ASN A 55 -6.61 10.85 -0.83
CA ASN A 55 -6.93 10.14 -2.06
C ASN A 55 -5.76 9.24 -2.54
N LEU A 56 -5.58 8.10 -1.87
CA LEU A 56 -4.50 7.14 -2.19
C LEU A 56 -4.53 6.64 -3.64
N ASP A 57 -5.70 6.51 -4.26
CA ASP A 57 -5.80 6.09 -5.65
C ASP A 57 -5.15 7.13 -6.57
N GLN A 58 -5.37 8.42 -6.29
CA GLN A 58 -4.73 9.51 -7.03
C GLN A 58 -3.23 9.59 -6.77
N VAL A 59 -2.76 9.24 -5.57
CA VAL A 59 -1.33 9.11 -5.26
C VAL A 59 -0.70 7.99 -6.09
N ILE A 60 -1.33 6.82 -6.18
CA ILE A 60 -0.79 5.71 -6.96
C ILE A 60 -0.75 6.08 -8.46
N VAL A 61 -1.80 6.71 -8.97
CA VAL A 61 -1.86 7.16 -10.38
C VAL A 61 -0.81 8.25 -10.67
N SER A 62 -0.46 9.10 -9.70
CA SER A 62 0.58 10.12 -9.91
C SER A 62 2.01 9.55 -9.83
N LEU A 63 2.20 8.43 -9.12
CA LEU A 63 3.49 7.76 -8.97
C LEU A 63 3.80 6.78 -10.11
N TYR A 64 2.77 6.16 -10.69
CA TYR A 64 2.91 5.13 -11.71
C TYR A 64 2.18 5.56 -12.98
N LEU A 65 2.92 5.64 -14.09
CA LEU A 65 2.39 6.15 -15.35
C LEU A 65 1.64 5.07 -16.15
N GLU A 66 2.01 3.79 -15.95
CA GLU A 66 1.45 2.67 -16.71
C GLU A 66 0.31 1.97 -15.95
N THR A 67 -0.80 1.72 -16.65
CA THR A 67 -1.96 1.00 -16.10
C THR A 67 -1.61 -0.38 -15.53
N GLN A 68 -0.67 -1.10 -16.15
CA GLN A 68 -0.24 -2.41 -15.65
C GLN A 68 0.56 -2.28 -14.34
N GLU A 69 1.42 -1.26 -14.23
CA GLU A 69 2.16 -0.96 -13.00
C GLU A 69 1.21 -0.53 -11.88
N ILE A 70 0.24 0.35 -12.16
CA ILE A 70 -0.80 0.77 -11.19
C ILE A 70 -1.51 -0.46 -10.62
N ASN A 71 -1.99 -1.37 -11.48
CA ASN A 71 -2.69 -2.58 -11.05
C ASN A 71 -1.80 -3.50 -10.21
N SER A 72 -0.53 -3.65 -10.62
CA SER A 72 0.45 -4.45 -9.88
C SER A 72 0.68 -3.87 -8.47
N ILE A 73 0.82 -2.56 -8.35
CA ILE A 73 1.04 -1.88 -7.08
C ILE A 73 -0.20 -1.91 -6.20
N VAL A 74 -1.39 -1.70 -6.75
CA VAL A 74 -2.66 -1.86 -6.01
C VAL A 74 -2.74 -3.25 -5.41
N HIS A 75 -2.51 -4.30 -6.21
CA HIS A 75 -2.54 -5.69 -5.72
C HIS A 75 -1.47 -5.94 -4.64
N GLN A 76 -0.25 -5.44 -4.84
CA GLN A 76 0.83 -5.56 -3.85
C GLN A 76 0.48 -4.85 -2.53
N LEU A 77 -0.10 -3.65 -2.59
CA LEU A 77 -0.51 -2.89 -1.41
C LEU A 77 -1.61 -3.62 -0.64
N GLU A 78 -2.57 -4.25 -1.32
CA GLU A 78 -3.59 -5.08 -0.67
C GLU A 78 -2.96 -6.27 0.06
N GLN A 79 -2.07 -7.02 -0.60
CA GLN A 79 -1.40 -8.18 -0.01
C GLN A 79 -0.52 -7.80 1.19
N LEU A 80 0.26 -6.71 1.06
CA LEU A 80 1.09 -6.20 2.14
C LEU A 80 0.24 -5.74 3.33
N THR A 81 -0.88 -5.05 3.07
CA THR A 81 -1.77 -4.56 4.12
C THR A 81 -2.41 -5.71 4.90
N LEU A 82 -2.92 -6.72 4.20
CA LEU A 82 -3.48 -7.92 4.84
C LEU A 82 -2.42 -8.67 5.65
N SER A 83 -1.20 -8.79 5.12
CA SER A 83 -0.09 -9.42 5.84
C SER A 83 0.30 -8.62 7.08
N HIS A 84 0.34 -7.29 6.98
CA HIS A 84 0.62 -6.40 8.09
C HIS A 84 -0.42 -6.54 9.20
N GLU A 85 -1.70 -6.55 8.85
CA GLU A 85 -2.79 -6.72 9.80
C GLU A 85 -2.72 -8.08 10.51
N ALA A 86 -2.53 -9.16 9.75
CA ALA A 86 -2.45 -10.51 10.30
C ALA A 86 -1.25 -10.71 11.24
N ILE A 87 -0.10 -10.10 10.91
CA ILE A 87 1.13 -10.23 11.70
C ILE A 87 1.10 -9.29 12.92
N SER A 88 0.55 -8.09 12.77
CA SER A 88 0.37 -7.14 13.89
C SER A 88 -0.57 -7.69 14.96
N ALA A 89 -1.55 -8.51 14.58
CA ALA A 89 -2.44 -9.20 15.51
C ALA A 89 -1.76 -10.32 16.33
N GLN A 90 -0.59 -10.81 15.92
CA GLN A 90 0.13 -11.91 16.59
C GLN A 90 1.03 -11.44 17.74
N GLY A 91 1.03 -10.14 18.06
CA GLY A 91 1.68 -9.55 19.22
C GLY A 91 3.16 -9.23 19.07
N ALA A 92 3.79 -8.86 20.19
CA ALA A 92 5.10 -8.19 20.21
C ALA A 92 6.25 -8.96 19.54
N ARG A 93 6.16 -10.29 19.45
CA ARG A 93 7.20 -11.14 18.84
C ARG A 93 7.39 -10.87 17.35
N TYR A 94 6.32 -10.47 16.66
CA TYR A 94 6.34 -10.25 15.21
C TYR A 94 6.48 -8.78 14.82
N LEU A 95 6.70 -7.89 15.80
CA LEU A 95 6.93 -6.47 15.55
C LEU A 95 8.03 -6.17 14.52
N PRO A 96 9.18 -6.86 14.53
CA PRO A 96 10.22 -6.60 13.53
C PRO A 96 9.76 -6.96 12.11
N GLU A 97 8.87 -7.94 11.97
CA GLU A 97 8.34 -8.39 10.68
C GLU A 97 7.22 -7.48 10.20
N ALA A 98 6.30 -7.09 11.10
CA ALA A 98 5.28 -6.08 10.83
C ALA A 98 5.94 -4.77 10.35
N LYS A 99 6.98 -4.28 11.04
CA LYS A 99 7.71 -3.07 10.63
C LYS A 99 8.31 -3.17 9.22
N LYS A 100 8.85 -4.32 8.83
CA LYS A 100 9.37 -4.52 7.46
C LYS A 100 8.27 -4.45 6.41
N ILE A 101 7.07 -4.92 6.73
CA ILE A 101 5.91 -4.87 5.82
C ILE A 101 5.39 -3.44 5.75
N GLU A 102 5.30 -2.76 6.89
CA GLU A 102 4.96 -1.34 6.98
C GLU A 102 5.88 -0.46 6.12
N GLU A 103 7.20 -0.65 6.22
CA GLU A 103 8.18 0.02 5.38
C GLU A 103 7.94 -0.22 3.88
N LYS A 104 7.59 -1.45 3.49
CA LYS A 104 7.25 -1.77 2.09
C LYS A 104 5.98 -1.06 1.63
N ILE A 105 4.95 -0.98 2.48
CA ILE A 105 3.72 -0.24 2.18
C ILE A 105 4.04 1.24 1.95
N ILE A 106 4.83 1.84 2.84
CA ILE A 106 5.24 3.26 2.76
C ILE A 106 6.09 3.54 1.51
N LEU A 107 7.02 2.64 1.16
CA LEU A 107 7.83 2.78 -0.04
C LEU A 107 7.00 2.65 -1.33
N ALA A 108 6.02 1.74 -1.36
CA ALA A 108 5.15 1.53 -2.53
C ALA A 108 4.24 2.73 -2.85
N ILE A 109 4.07 3.66 -1.90
CA ILE A 109 3.39 4.95 -2.09
C ILE A 109 4.36 6.13 -2.15
N GLY A 110 5.64 5.86 -2.43
CA GLY A 110 6.61 6.91 -2.74
C GLY A 110 7.16 7.70 -1.55
N LEU A 111 7.07 7.15 -0.35
CA LEU A 111 7.54 7.81 0.87
C LEU A 111 8.75 7.08 1.46
N GLN A 112 9.58 7.81 2.22
CA GLN A 112 10.61 7.23 3.07
C GLN A 112 10.51 7.81 4.47
N THR A 113 10.66 6.97 5.49
CA THR A 113 10.71 7.43 6.87
C THR A 113 12.10 7.96 7.21
N SER A 114 12.20 9.14 7.83
CA SER A 114 13.47 9.81 8.11
C SER A 114 14.25 9.25 9.30
N ALA A 115 13.61 8.62 10.30
CA ALA A 115 14.26 7.98 11.44
C ALA A 115 13.22 7.34 12.40
N HIS A 116 13.63 6.20 12.99
CA HIS A 116 13.08 5.41 14.11
C HIS A 116 11.54 5.29 14.21
N PHE A 117 11.04 4.11 13.82
CA PHE A 117 9.64 3.69 13.95
C PHE A 117 9.20 3.51 15.42
N PRO A 118 8.30 4.36 15.97
CA PRO A 118 7.46 3.93 17.08
C PRO A 118 6.59 2.76 16.59
N SER A 119 6.54 1.67 17.36
CA SER A 119 5.78 0.49 16.95
C SER A 119 4.27 0.73 17.10
N TRP A 120 3.46 0.05 16.29
CA TRP A 120 2.00 0.08 16.36
C TRP A 120 1.46 -0.22 17.78
N HIS A 121 2.18 -1.04 18.56
CA HIS A 121 1.87 -1.36 19.96
C HIS A 121 2.23 -0.25 20.97
N ASP A 122 3.02 0.76 20.59
CA ASP A 122 3.34 1.88 21.48
C ASP A 122 2.18 2.89 21.60
N PHE A 123 1.25 2.87 20.64
CA PHE A 123 0.09 3.77 20.62
C PHE A 123 -1.19 3.16 21.21
N ASP A 124 -1.34 1.84 21.20
CA ASP A 124 -2.53 1.15 21.74
C ASP A 124 -2.61 1.16 23.29
N ARG A 125 -1.61 1.74 23.96
CA ARG A 125 -1.57 1.97 25.41
C ARG A 125 -2.07 3.36 25.86
N ARG A 126 -2.57 4.20 24.95
CA ARG A 126 -3.12 5.54 25.27
C ARG A 126 -4.63 5.66 24.99
N ARG A 127 -5.41 4.62 25.26
CA ARG A 127 -6.86 4.71 25.39
C ARG A 127 -7.30 4.15 26.74
#